data_AF-A0A949B6H3-F1
#
_entry.id   AF-A0A949B6H3-F1
#
_cell.length_a   1.000
_cell.length_b   1.000
_cell.length_c   1.000
_cell.angle_alpha   90.00
_cell.angle_beta   90.00
_cell.angle_gamma   90.00
#
_symmetry.space_group_name_H-M   'P 1'
#
loop_
_entity.id
_entity.type
_entity.pdbx_description
1 polymer ?
#
loop_
_entity_poly.entity_id
_entity_poly.type
_entity_poly.pdbx_seq_one_letter_code
_entity_poly.pdbx_strand_id
1 'polypeptide(L)'
;MADYCVNIFLDEEKQKKIEEAGLGDQIREIEGKKAVQVAMTKKDQKKLQKGFPGLEFSGSNECVLPDAPQATLMDIILETKSVDVMKFAITKLYNPLAGKSLRAKTL
;
A
#
# COMPACT_ATOMS: atom_id res chain seq x y z
N MET A 1 5.65 -14.51 8.75
CA MET A 1 4.93 -14.31 7.48
C MET A 1 3.94 -13.18 7.68
N ALA A 2 3.86 -12.23 6.77
CA ALA A 2 2.80 -11.23 6.85
C ALA A 2 1.46 -11.91 6.56
N ASP A 3 0.44 -11.66 7.38
CA ASP A 3 -0.88 -12.26 7.17
C ASP A 3 -1.61 -11.69 5.95
N TYR A 4 -1.19 -10.49 5.49
CA TYR A 4 -1.78 -9.75 4.37
C TYR A 4 -0.70 -8.92 3.65
N CYS A 5 -0.88 -8.65 2.36
CA CYS A 5 0.03 -7.77 1.60
C CYS A 5 -0.69 -6.93 0.52
N VAL A 6 -0.06 -5.81 0.12
CA VAL A 6 -0.42 -5.08 -1.10
C VAL A 6 0.51 -5.50 -2.22
N ASN A 7 -0.03 -5.92 -3.36
CA ASN A 7 0.74 -6.14 -4.58
C ASN A 7 0.79 -4.83 -5.38
N ILE A 8 2.00 -4.36 -5.66
CA ILE A 8 2.25 -3.21 -6.52
C ILE A 8 2.92 -3.72 -7.78
N PHE A 9 2.15 -3.81 -8.86
CA PHE A 9 2.71 -4.20 -10.16
C PHE A 9 3.61 -3.09 -10.72
N LEU A 10 4.77 -3.50 -11.21
CA LEU A 10 5.80 -2.65 -11.74
C LEU A 10 5.80 -2.75 -13.27
N ASP A 11 5.68 -1.60 -13.91
CA ASP A 11 6.09 -1.42 -15.31
C ASP A 11 7.61 -1.22 -15.37
N GLU A 12 8.17 -1.11 -16.59
CA GLU A 12 9.61 -0.95 -16.79
C GLU A 12 10.18 0.29 -16.08
N GLU A 13 9.43 1.39 -16.03
CA GLU A 13 9.88 2.62 -15.36
C GLU A 13 9.91 2.46 -13.84
N LYS A 14 8.84 1.91 -13.26
CA LYS A 14 8.77 1.64 -11.82
C LYS A 14 9.80 0.59 -11.40
N GLN A 15 10.07 -0.40 -12.25
CA GLN A 15 11.10 -1.40 -11.99
C GLN A 15 12.48 -0.74 -11.84
N LYS A 16 12.86 0.13 -12.79
CA LYS A 16 14.14 0.84 -12.71
C LYS A 16 14.24 1.69 -11.43
N LYS A 17 13.17 2.40 -11.05
CA LYS A 17 13.16 3.20 -9.81
C LYS A 17 13.37 2.34 -8.56
N ILE A 18 12.77 1.15 -8.50
CA ILE A 18 12.96 0.21 -7.39
C ILE A 18 14.39 -0.33 -7.36
N GLU A 19 14.96 -0.64 -8.52
CA GLU A 19 16.37 -1.08 -8.64
C GLU A 19 17.34 0.03 -8.20
N GLU A 20 17.13 1.28 -8.65
CA GLU A 20 17.91 2.47 -8.25
C GLU A 20 17.77 2.80 -6.76
N ALA A 21 16.62 2.48 -6.16
CA ALA A 21 16.41 2.60 -4.72
C ALA A 21 17.15 1.52 -3.91
N GLY A 22 17.79 0.54 -4.56
CA GLY A 22 18.45 -0.59 -3.91
C GLY A 22 17.49 -1.68 -3.45
N LEU A 23 16.28 -1.72 -4.01
CA LEU A 23 15.21 -2.64 -3.64
C LEU A 23 14.96 -3.73 -4.71
N GLY A 24 15.90 -3.91 -5.65
CA GLY A 24 15.78 -4.90 -6.73
C GLY A 24 15.50 -6.32 -6.22
N ASP A 25 16.11 -6.70 -5.08
CA ASP A 25 15.90 -8.02 -4.45
C ASP A 25 14.48 -8.22 -3.88
N GLN A 26 13.70 -7.15 -3.74
CA GLN A 26 12.30 -7.21 -3.29
C GLN A 26 11.32 -7.42 -4.45
N ILE A 27 11.78 -7.30 -5.70
CA ILE A 27 10.96 -7.53 -6.89
C ILE A 27 10.69 -9.02 -7.01
N ARG A 28 9.40 -9.37 -7.15
CA ARG A 28 8.92 -10.74 -7.32
C ARG A 28 8.02 -10.84 -8.53
N GLU A 29 7.87 -12.06 -9.04
CA GLU A 29 6.94 -12.34 -10.12
C GLU A 29 5.62 -12.84 -9.53
N ILE A 30 4.54 -12.11 -9.79
CA ILE A 30 3.17 -12.40 -9.35
C ILE A 30 2.31 -12.37 -10.61
N GLU A 31 1.61 -13.47 -10.89
CA GLU A 31 0.75 -13.60 -12.08
C GLU A 31 1.48 -13.29 -13.41
N GLY A 32 2.77 -13.64 -13.50
CA GLY A 32 3.60 -13.36 -14.68
C GLY A 32 4.03 -11.90 -14.84
N LYS A 33 3.82 -11.06 -13.82
CA LYS A 33 4.21 -9.65 -13.79
C LYS A 33 5.16 -9.37 -12.64
N LYS A 34 6.11 -8.47 -12.86
CA LYS A 34 6.98 -7.99 -11.78
C LYS A 34 6.17 -7.12 -10.82
N ALA A 35 6.32 -7.38 -9.53
CA ALA A 35 5.63 -6.68 -8.47
C ALA A 35 6.48 -6.61 -7.21
N VAL A 36 6.21 -5.63 -6.34
CA VAL A 36 6.66 -5.65 -4.95
C VAL A 36 5.49 -5.90 -4.03
N GLN A 37 5.73 -6.65 -2.96
CA GLN A 37 4.73 -6.93 -1.93
C GLN A 37 5.01 -6.10 -0.69
N VAL A 38 4.04 -5.28 -0.29
CA VAL A 38 4.09 -4.54 0.96
C VAL A 38 3.32 -5.32 2.02
N ALA A 39 4.06 -5.88 2.98
CA ALA A 39 3.48 -6.59 4.11
C ALA A 39 2.62 -5.66 4.99
N MET A 40 1.47 -6.16 5.45
CA MET A 40 0.60 -5.44 6.37
C MET A 40 0.04 -6.31 7.47
N THR A 41 -0.38 -5.66 8.56
CA THR A 41 -1.10 -6.35 9.64
C THR A 41 -2.58 -6.45 9.32
N LYS A 42 -3.28 -7.42 9.95
CA LYS A 42 -4.75 -7.52 9.90
C LYS A 42 -5.46 -6.22 10.32
N LYS A 43 -4.85 -5.40 11.18
CA LYS A 43 -5.41 -4.11 11.59
C LYS A 43 -5.35 -3.09 10.46
N ASP A 44 -4.26 -3.06 9.70
CA ASP A 44 -4.08 -2.14 8.56
C ASP A 44 -4.95 -2.57 7.39
N GLN A 45 -5.08 -3.87 7.16
CA GLN A 45 -6.03 -4.44 6.19
C GLN A 45 -7.47 -3.94 6.45
N LYS A 46 -7.96 -4.03 7.69
CA LYS A 46 -9.30 -3.54 8.05
C LYS A 46 -9.45 -2.02 7.86
N LYS A 47 -8.38 -1.25 8.03
CA LYS A 47 -8.39 0.20 7.79
C LYS A 47 -8.47 0.50 6.30
N LEU A 48 -7.69 -0.20 5.47
CA LEU A 48 -7.76 -0.08 4.01
C LEU A 48 -9.16 -0.40 3.49
N GLN A 49 -9.78 -1.50 3.92
CA GLN A 49 -11.15 -1.84 3.51
C GLN A 49 -12.18 -0.77 3.90
N LYS A 50 -11.97 -0.05 5.01
CA LYS A 50 -12.82 1.07 5.42
C LYS A 50 -12.55 2.35 4.62
N GLY A 51 -11.30 2.57 4.21
CA GLY A 51 -10.90 3.74 3.42
C GLY A 51 -11.24 3.60 1.93
N PHE A 52 -11.23 2.37 1.42
CA PHE A 52 -11.45 2.03 0.02
C PHE A 52 -12.61 1.03 -0.08
N PRO A 53 -13.87 1.52 -0.08
CA PRO A 53 -15.03 0.65 -0.29
C PRO A 53 -14.92 -0.03 -1.66
N GLY A 54 -14.91 -1.36 -1.68
CA GLY A 54 -14.69 -2.16 -2.88
C GLY A 54 -13.27 -2.72 -3.03
N LEU A 55 -12.36 -2.46 -2.08
CA LEU A 55 -11.05 -3.13 -2.05
C LEU A 55 -11.20 -4.61 -1.73
N GLU A 56 -10.88 -5.45 -2.70
CA GLU A 56 -10.93 -6.91 -2.59
C GLU A 56 -9.56 -7.49 -2.24
N PHE A 57 -9.59 -8.59 -1.49
CA PHE A 57 -8.41 -9.38 -1.16
C PHE A 57 -8.55 -10.73 -1.83
N SER A 58 -7.46 -11.21 -2.43
CA SER A 58 -7.35 -12.52 -3.05
C SER A 58 -7.41 -13.63 -2.00
N GLY A 59 -7.55 -14.88 -2.45
CA GLY A 59 -7.50 -16.07 -1.57
C GLY A 59 -6.18 -16.21 -0.80
N SER A 60 -5.11 -15.54 -1.24
CA SER A 60 -3.81 -15.48 -0.58
C SER A 60 -3.65 -14.28 0.36
N ASN A 61 -4.74 -13.57 0.67
CA ASN A 61 -4.76 -12.36 1.51
C ASN A 61 -3.98 -11.16 0.92
N GLU A 62 -3.89 -11.09 -0.39
CA GLU A 62 -3.21 -10.01 -1.12
C GLU A 62 -4.24 -9.06 -1.74
N CYS A 63 -3.99 -7.76 -1.78
CA CYS A 63 -4.86 -6.81 -2.47
C CYS A 63 -4.07 -5.92 -3.44
N VAL A 64 -4.77 -5.34 -4.41
CA VAL A 64 -4.23 -4.30 -5.29
C VAL A 64 -4.97 -3.01 -4.98
N LEU A 65 -4.22 -1.96 -4.65
CA LEU A 65 -4.80 -0.64 -4.40
C LEU A 65 -5.19 0.04 -5.73
N PRO A 66 -6.18 0.95 -5.73
CA PRO A 66 -6.44 1.82 -6.88
C PRO A 66 -5.23 2.70 -7.24
N ASP A 67 -5.22 3.28 -8.44
CA ASP A 67 -4.06 4.01 -8.99
C ASP A 67 -3.51 5.12 -8.06
N ALA A 68 -4.39 5.99 -7.54
CA ALA A 68 -3.97 7.09 -6.67
C ALA A 68 -3.32 6.64 -5.34
N PRO A 69 -3.95 5.77 -4.52
CA PRO A 69 -3.31 5.24 -3.31
C PRO A 69 -2.11 4.33 -3.62
N GLN A 70 -2.09 3.61 -4.75
CA GLN A 70 -0.94 2.82 -5.17
C GLN A 70 0.27 3.70 -5.49
N ALA A 71 0.07 4.82 -6.21
CA ALA A 71 1.12 5.80 -6.47
C ALA A 71 1.69 6.39 -5.17
N THR A 72 0.81 6.75 -4.23
CA THR A 72 1.23 7.22 -2.90
C THR A 72 2.09 6.19 -2.17
N LEU A 73 1.71 4.91 -2.22
CA LEU A 73 2.47 3.84 -1.59
C LEU A 73 3.84 3.66 -2.26
N MET A 74 3.88 3.73 -3.60
CA MET A 74 5.13 3.67 -4.38
C MET A 74 6.07 4.82 -4.04
N ASP A 75 5.57 6.06 -3.96
CA ASP A 75 6.40 7.23 -3.63
C ASP A 75 7.02 7.07 -2.24
N ILE A 76 6.25 6.57 -1.26
CA ILE A 76 6.76 6.28 0.09
C ILE A 76 7.85 5.20 0.05
N ILE A 77 7.69 4.14 -0.75
CA ILE A 77 8.71 3.10 -0.91
C ILE A 77 10.01 3.70 -1.47
N LEU A 78 9.91 4.58 -2.48
CA LEU A 78 11.07 5.22 -3.09
C LEU A 78 11.74 6.22 -2.14
N GLU A 79 10.96 6.99 -1.38
CA GLU A 79 11.47 7.95 -0.41
C GLU A 79 12.18 7.26 0.76
N THR A 80 11.57 6.20 1.29
CA THR A 80 12.12 5.44 2.44
C THR A 80 13.14 4.38 2.05
N LYS A 81 13.20 4.04 0.75
CA LYS A 81 13.98 2.92 0.20
C LYS A 81 13.71 1.62 0.97
N SER A 82 12.44 1.35 1.26
CA SER A 82 11.99 0.15 1.97
C SER A 82 10.60 -0.29 1.51
N VAL A 83 10.33 -1.60 1.57
CA VAL A 83 8.98 -2.16 1.38
C VAL A 83 8.19 -2.26 2.69
N ASP A 84 8.84 -2.07 3.84
CA ASP A 84 8.22 -2.13 5.18
C ASP A 84 7.57 -0.80 5.58
N VAL A 85 6.82 -0.22 4.65
CA VAL A 85 6.29 1.16 4.77
C VAL A 85 4.86 1.22 5.28
N MET A 86 4.18 0.08 5.42
CA MET A 86 2.73 0.05 5.63
C MET A 86 2.27 0.83 6.87
N LYS A 87 3.03 0.76 7.97
CA LYS A 87 2.71 1.48 9.21
C LYS A 87 2.70 3.00 9.02
N PHE A 88 3.54 3.51 8.13
CA PHE A 88 3.55 4.92 7.76
C PHE A 88 2.50 5.21 6.69
N ALA A 89 2.46 4.40 5.63
CA ALA A 89 1.53 4.56 4.51
C ALA A 89 0.07 4.55 4.96
N ILE A 90 -0.32 3.72 5.93
CA ILE A 90 -1.71 3.66 6.42
C ILE A 90 -2.19 5.00 6.99
N THR A 91 -1.29 5.83 7.52
CA THR A 91 -1.65 7.16 8.04
C THR A 91 -2.00 8.14 6.93
N LYS A 92 -1.50 7.90 5.71
CA LYS A 92 -1.80 8.67 4.49
C LYS A 92 -3.00 8.09 3.74
N LEU A 93 -3.07 6.76 3.66
CA LEU A 93 -4.09 6.02 2.92
C LEU A 93 -5.44 5.94 3.64
N TYR A 94 -5.45 6.01 4.97
CA TYR A 94 -6.67 5.92 5.77
C TYR A 94 -6.79 7.10 6.75
N ASN A 95 -7.82 7.91 6.54
CA ASN A 95 -8.22 8.97 7.47
C ASN A 95 -9.54 8.60 8.18
N PRO A 96 -9.53 8.27 9.49
CA PRO A 96 -10.74 7.92 10.25
C PRO A 96 -11.72 9.09 10.42
N LEU A 97 -11.29 10.31 10.07
CA LEU A 97 -12.06 11.55 10.12
C LEU A 97 -12.54 12.00 8.73
N ALA A 98 -12.18 11.29 7.65
CA ALA A 98 -12.73 11.58 6.33
C ALA A 98 -14.26 11.49 6.38
N GLY A 99 -14.95 12.61 6.11
CA GLY A 99 -16.41 12.70 6.17
C GLY A 99 -17.01 12.99 7.55
N LYS A 100 -16.21 13.15 8.62
CA LYS A 100 -16.71 13.66 9.90
C LYS A 100 -16.37 15.14 10.03
N SER A 101 -17.38 16.00 10.04
CA SER A 101 -17.20 17.39 10.46
C SER A 101 -16.53 17.39 11.85
N LEU A 102 -15.46 18.18 11.99
CA LEU A 102 -14.90 18.53 13.30
C LEU A 102 -16.09 18.94 14.16
N ARG A 103 -16.36 18.20 15.25
CA ARG A 103 -17.36 18.64 16.22
C ARG A 103 -16.84 19.96 16.76
N ALA A 104 -17.36 21.07 16.23
CA ALA A 104 -17.12 22.38 16.77
C ALA A 104 -17.50 22.30 18.24
N LYS A 105 -16.53 22.59 19.11
CA LYS A 105 -16.74 22.67 20.54
C LYS A 105 -17.71 23.82 20.75
N THR A 106 -18.99 23.51 20.97
CA THR A 106 -19.98 24.50 21.39
C THR A 106 -19.51 25.05 22.73
N LEU A 107 -19.00 26.28 22.72
CA LEU A 107 -18.81 27.12 23.90
C LEU A 107 -20.05 28.00 24.05
#